data_AF-A0A951C7H6-F1
#
_entry.id   AF-A0A951C7H6-F1
#
_cell.length_a   1.000
_cell.length_b   1.000
_cell.length_c   1.000
_cell.angle_alpha   90.00
_cell.angle_beta   90.00
_cell.angle_gamma   90.00
#
_symmetry.space_group_name_H-M   'P 1'
#
loop_
_entity.id
_entity.type
_entity.pdbx_description
1 polymer ?
#
loop_
_entity_poly.entity_id
_entity_poly.type
_entity_poly.pdbx_seq_one_letter_code
_entity_poly.pdbx_strand_id
1 'polypeptide(L)'
;MTQRLPAMLLALAVLSLAACGKSSKSTTGDTVPPNATGTISLTSTAFNPDGPLPVQFSCDGEGMSPPLAWSGVPKNATSLTLTVTDPDANGFLHWKVTGIPPHDGKVDQGAVPAGGSVSQPWRPACPPKGAGLHHYVFKLEAKPTGSGGLTATFERS
;
A
#
# COMPACT_ATOMS: atom_id res chain seq x y z
N MET A 1 11.29 -66.73 -48.16
CA MET A 1 9.89 -66.27 -47.99
C MET A 1 9.82 -64.86 -48.55
N THR A 2 9.62 -64.71 -49.87
CA THR A 2 8.32 -64.42 -50.55
C THR A 2 7.62 -63.12 -50.12
N GLN A 3 7.24 -62.33 -51.14
CA GLN A 3 6.17 -61.30 -51.21
C GLN A 3 6.51 -59.86 -50.78
N ARG A 4 6.19 -58.76 -51.51
CA ARG A 4 5.42 -58.48 -52.76
C ARG A 4 5.96 -57.24 -53.51
N LEU A 5 5.61 -57.21 -54.81
CA LEU A 5 5.82 -56.23 -55.88
C LEU A 5 5.05 -54.86 -55.69
N PRO A 6 5.23 -53.86 -56.61
CA PRO A 6 5.36 -52.43 -56.32
C PRO A 6 4.18 -51.54 -56.79
N ALA A 7 4.45 -50.22 -56.74
CA ALA A 7 3.91 -49.15 -57.58
C ALA A 7 2.52 -48.60 -57.25
N MET A 8 2.49 -47.35 -56.78
CA MET A 8 1.39 -46.44 -57.11
C MET A 8 1.88 -45.00 -57.27
N LEU A 9 1.83 -44.59 -58.53
CA LEU A 9 1.73 -43.27 -59.18
C LEU A 9 2.06 -41.96 -58.44
N LEU A 10 3.00 -41.26 -59.07
CA LEU A 10 3.08 -39.82 -59.38
C LEU A 10 1.81 -38.97 -59.16
N ALA A 11 1.98 -37.85 -58.46
CA ALA A 11 1.30 -36.59 -58.79
C ALA A 11 2.23 -35.40 -58.46
N LEU A 12 2.76 -34.75 -59.49
CA LEU A 12 3.37 -33.42 -59.42
C LEU A 12 2.24 -32.39 -59.63
N ALA A 13 2.09 -31.41 -58.72
CA ALA A 13 1.51 -30.11 -59.08
C ALA A 13 1.82 -29.01 -58.05
N VAL A 14 2.80 -28.18 -58.43
CA VAL A 14 2.89 -26.70 -58.37
C VAL A 14 2.72 -25.92 -57.05
N LEU A 15 3.80 -25.18 -56.78
CA LEU A 15 4.01 -24.05 -55.87
C LEU A 15 2.90 -22.97 -55.94
N SER A 16 2.46 -22.46 -54.79
CA SER A 16 1.90 -21.12 -54.67
C SER A 16 2.25 -20.53 -53.30
N LEU A 17 3.05 -19.46 -53.34
CA LEU A 17 3.48 -18.63 -52.22
C LEU A 17 2.31 -17.73 -51.80
N ALA A 18 1.88 -17.81 -50.54
CA ALA A 18 1.09 -16.75 -49.90
C ALA A 18 1.48 -16.67 -48.43
N ALA A 19 2.44 -15.79 -48.16
CA ALA A 19 2.76 -15.33 -46.83
C ALA A 19 1.64 -14.42 -46.31
N CYS A 20 1.13 -14.71 -45.12
CA CYS A 20 0.50 -13.72 -44.24
C CYS A 20 0.79 -14.13 -42.79
N GLY A 21 1.51 -13.26 -42.09
CA GLY A 21 1.98 -13.49 -40.74
C GLY A 21 0.85 -13.72 -39.75
N LYS A 22 1.01 -14.75 -38.93
CA LYS A 22 0.34 -14.82 -37.63
C LYS A 22 1.33 -14.28 -36.61
N SER A 23 1.30 -12.97 -36.42
CA SER A 23 1.71 -12.38 -35.16
C SER A 23 0.90 -13.06 -34.08
N SER A 24 1.51 -14.00 -33.36
CA SER A 24 1.02 -14.40 -32.05
C SER A 24 1.14 -13.15 -31.19
N LYS A 25 0.04 -12.40 -31.16
CA LYS A 25 -0.19 -11.28 -30.26
C LYS A 25 0.21 -11.78 -28.88
N SER A 26 1.28 -11.20 -28.35
CA SER A 26 1.55 -11.16 -26.93
C SER A 26 0.25 -10.69 -26.28
N THR A 27 -0.54 -11.63 -25.80
CA THR A 27 -1.58 -11.33 -24.83
C THR A 27 -0.83 -11.11 -23.55
N THR A 28 -0.34 -9.88 -23.43
CA THR A 28 -0.18 -9.16 -22.18
C THR A 28 -1.54 -9.24 -21.50
N GLY A 29 -1.71 -10.31 -20.74
CA GLY A 29 -2.79 -10.49 -19.78
C GLY A 29 -2.40 -9.92 -18.42
N ASP A 30 -1.41 -9.02 -18.36
CA ASP A 30 -1.28 -8.08 -17.24
C ASP A 30 -2.41 -7.08 -17.37
N THR A 31 -3.62 -7.55 -17.05
CA THR A 31 -4.66 -6.67 -16.56
C THR A 31 -4.14 -6.22 -15.20
N VAL A 32 -3.28 -5.19 -15.18
CA VAL A 32 -3.09 -4.40 -13.97
C VAL A 32 -4.50 -3.98 -13.57
N PRO A 33 -5.04 -4.48 -12.45
CA PRO A 33 -6.38 -4.13 -12.04
C PRO A 33 -6.44 -2.61 -11.97
N PRO A 34 -7.42 -1.96 -12.61
CA PRO A 34 -7.57 -0.53 -12.47
C PRO A 34 -7.77 -0.24 -10.98
N ASN A 35 -6.78 0.43 -10.40
CA ASN A 35 -6.92 1.18 -9.18
C ASN A 35 -7.18 0.33 -7.91
N ALA A 36 -6.12 -0.27 -7.35
CA ALA A 36 -6.14 -0.68 -5.94
C ALA A 36 -6.01 0.56 -5.03
N THR A 37 -6.97 1.49 -5.07
CA THR A 37 -7.21 2.41 -3.95
C THR A 37 -7.95 1.61 -2.88
N GLY A 38 -7.25 0.69 -2.23
CA GLY A 38 -7.74 0.09 -0.99
C GLY A 38 -7.59 1.13 0.11
N THR A 39 -8.68 1.60 0.69
CA THR A 39 -8.64 2.42 1.90
C THR A 39 -8.28 1.52 3.08
N ILE A 40 -7.17 1.82 3.75
CA ILE A 40 -6.79 1.15 5.00
C ILE A 40 -7.65 1.73 6.13
N SER A 41 -8.32 0.87 6.88
CA SER A 41 -8.97 1.28 8.13
C SER A 41 -7.92 1.34 9.23
N LEU A 42 -7.87 2.44 9.98
CA LEU A 42 -7.02 2.63 11.14
C LEU A 42 -7.88 3.03 12.33
N THR A 43 -7.76 2.32 13.44
CA THR A 43 -8.59 2.49 14.63
C THR A 43 -7.75 2.43 15.91
N SER A 44 -8.29 2.94 17.00
CA SER A 44 -7.76 2.76 18.35
C SER A 44 -8.86 2.27 19.27
N THR A 45 -8.52 1.41 20.23
CA THR A 45 -9.45 1.04 21.31
C THR A 45 -9.53 2.11 22.40
N ALA A 46 -8.63 3.09 22.40
CA ALA A 46 -8.55 4.12 23.43
C ALA A 46 -9.35 5.38 23.13
N PHE A 47 -9.71 5.61 21.85
CA PHE A 47 -10.48 6.78 21.43
C PHE A 47 -11.19 6.53 20.10
N ASN A 48 -12.29 7.25 19.90
CA ASN A 48 -13.01 7.26 18.63
C ASN A 48 -12.32 8.19 17.63
N PRO A 49 -12.49 7.94 16.31
CA PRO A 49 -12.14 8.91 15.27
C PRO A 49 -12.75 10.29 15.59
N ASP A 50 -11.99 11.36 15.35
CA ASP A 50 -12.36 12.75 15.62
C ASP A 50 -12.69 13.08 17.10
N GLY A 51 -12.51 12.10 18.00
CA GLY A 51 -12.65 12.28 19.44
C GLY A 51 -11.41 12.91 20.08
N PRO A 52 -11.53 13.33 21.36
CA PRO A 52 -10.39 13.84 22.10
C PRO A 52 -9.33 12.74 22.29
N LEU A 53 -8.05 13.10 22.13
CA LEU A 53 -6.95 12.24 22.52
C LEU A 53 -6.89 12.15 24.06
N PRO A 54 -6.98 10.95 24.66
CA PRO A 54 -6.92 10.79 26.11
C PRO A 54 -5.61 11.33 26.71
N VAL A 55 -5.72 11.95 27.89
CA VAL A 55 -4.58 12.57 28.61
C VAL A 55 -3.41 11.61 28.85
N GLN A 56 -3.68 10.30 28.97
CA GLN A 56 -2.63 9.29 29.14
C GLN A 56 -1.59 9.26 28.01
N PHE A 57 -1.94 9.75 26.81
CA PHE A 57 -1.04 9.84 25.65
C PHE A 57 -0.40 11.23 25.48
N SER A 58 -0.67 12.17 26.39
CA SER A 58 -0.07 13.51 26.41
C SER A 58 1.10 13.59 27.40
N CYS A 59 1.81 14.72 27.40
CA CYS A 59 2.87 15.00 28.35
C CYS A 59 2.37 15.21 29.80
N ASP A 60 1.06 15.34 30.00
CA ASP A 60 0.43 15.41 31.32
C ASP A 60 0.05 14.01 31.86
N GLY A 61 0.19 12.95 31.04
CA GLY A 61 -0.08 11.56 31.41
C GLY A 61 1.14 10.65 31.32
N GLU A 62 0.94 9.37 31.02
CA GLU A 62 2.04 8.40 30.86
C GLU A 62 2.91 8.70 29.64
N GLY A 63 2.36 9.39 28.65
CA GLY A 63 3.08 9.78 27.43
C GLY A 63 3.43 8.59 26.52
N MET A 64 2.80 7.44 26.69
CA MET A 64 2.98 6.30 25.79
C MET A 64 2.22 6.50 24.47
N SER A 65 2.64 5.83 23.41
CA SER A 65 1.88 5.82 22.15
C SER A 65 0.56 5.08 22.34
N PRO A 66 -0.54 5.51 21.69
CA PRO A 66 -1.82 4.81 21.79
C PRO A 66 -1.80 3.44 21.09
N PRO A 67 -2.64 2.49 21.54
CA PRO A 67 -2.85 1.25 20.81
C PRO A 67 -3.54 1.55 19.48
N LEU A 68 -3.05 0.96 18.39
CA LEU A 68 -3.63 1.12 17.06
C LEU A 68 -3.85 -0.25 16.42
N ALA A 69 -4.93 -0.39 15.65
CA ALA A 69 -5.23 -1.55 14.84
C ALA A 69 -5.60 -1.12 13.43
N TRP A 70 -5.16 -1.88 12.44
CA TRP A 70 -5.45 -1.61 11.03
C TRP A 70 -5.85 -2.85 10.25
N SER A 71 -6.70 -2.62 9.25
CA SER A 71 -7.18 -3.67 8.35
C SER A 71 -7.42 -3.15 6.94
N GLY A 72 -7.53 -4.08 5.99
CA GLY A 72 -7.77 -3.74 4.59
C GLY A 72 -6.50 -3.31 3.84
N VAL A 73 -5.33 -3.82 4.26
CA VAL A 73 -4.07 -3.54 3.58
C VAL A 73 -4.12 -4.07 2.13
N PRO A 74 -3.82 -3.25 1.11
CA PRO A 74 -3.81 -3.69 -0.28
C PRO A 74 -2.83 -4.84 -0.53
N LYS A 75 -3.23 -5.84 -1.33
CA LYS A 75 -2.41 -7.02 -1.64
C LYS A 75 -1.10 -6.70 -2.37
N ASN A 76 -1.01 -5.56 -3.03
CA ASN A 76 0.18 -5.07 -3.73
C ASN A 76 1.03 -4.10 -2.88
N ALA A 77 0.75 -3.98 -1.58
CA ALA A 77 1.59 -3.20 -0.68
C ALA A 77 2.91 -3.96 -0.43
N THR A 78 4.02 -3.23 -0.45
CA THR A 78 5.36 -3.78 -0.12
C THR A 78 5.77 -3.50 1.33
N SER A 79 5.24 -2.42 1.89
CA SER A 79 5.44 -2.01 3.29
C SER A 79 4.38 -0.97 3.67
N LEU A 80 4.18 -0.76 4.97
CA LEU A 80 3.38 0.32 5.51
C LEU A 80 4.26 1.38 6.18
N THR A 81 3.76 2.61 6.20
CA THR A 81 4.32 3.72 6.97
C THR A 81 3.27 4.30 7.88
N LEU A 82 3.54 4.31 9.19
CA LEU A 82 2.74 4.99 10.20
C LEU A 82 3.35 6.36 10.46
N THR A 83 2.51 7.39 10.40
CA THR A 83 2.87 8.79 10.69
C THR A 83 1.83 9.38 11.63
N VAL A 84 2.27 10.11 12.66
CA VAL A 84 1.41 10.94 13.50
C VAL A 84 1.92 12.37 13.46
N THR A 85 1.06 13.30 13.01
CA THR A 85 1.41 14.72 12.85
C THR A 85 0.41 15.64 13.53
N ASP A 86 0.89 16.76 14.03
CA ASP A 86 0.06 17.86 14.55
C ASP A 86 0.07 19.02 13.54
N PRO A 87 -0.99 19.21 12.72
CA PRO A 87 -1.07 20.30 11.77
C PRO A 87 -1.16 21.68 12.43
N ASP A 88 -1.66 21.77 13.66
CA ASP A 88 -1.78 23.03 14.41
C ASP A 88 -0.44 23.49 15.00
N ALA A 89 0.56 22.61 15.00
CA ALA A 89 1.95 22.89 15.34
C ALA A 89 2.90 22.85 14.11
N ASN A 90 2.51 23.47 13.00
CA ASN A 90 3.29 23.51 11.75
C ASN A 90 3.65 22.11 11.20
N GLY A 91 2.74 21.14 11.35
CA GLY A 91 2.97 19.76 10.90
C GLY A 91 3.97 19.00 11.76
N PHE A 92 4.05 19.29 13.05
CA PHE A 92 4.99 18.65 13.96
C PHE A 92 4.83 17.11 13.94
N LEU A 93 5.95 16.41 13.75
CA LEU A 93 5.98 14.96 13.62
C LEU A 93 6.11 14.29 15.00
N HIS A 94 4.99 13.76 15.49
CA HIS A 94 4.92 13.02 16.76
C HIS A 94 5.47 11.61 16.65
N TRP A 95 5.25 10.91 15.54
CA TRP A 95 5.69 9.53 15.38
C TRP A 95 5.89 9.17 13.91
N LYS A 96 6.94 8.41 13.61
CA LYS A 96 7.16 7.84 12.28
C LYS A 96 7.82 6.48 12.34
N VAL A 97 7.12 5.50 11.80
CA VAL A 97 7.58 4.10 11.67
C VAL A 97 7.40 3.66 10.22
N THR A 98 8.48 3.21 9.60
CA THR A 98 8.50 2.77 8.19
C THR A 98 8.80 1.28 8.12
N GLY A 99 8.60 0.67 6.95
CA GLY A 99 8.96 -0.74 6.73
C GLY A 99 8.09 -1.74 7.49
N ILE A 100 6.95 -1.31 8.01
CA ILE A 100 5.99 -2.19 8.67
C ILE A 100 5.54 -3.24 7.63
N PRO A 101 5.48 -4.54 7.99
CA PRO A 101 5.01 -5.58 7.07
C PRO A 101 3.64 -5.26 6.45
N PRO A 102 3.42 -5.52 5.15
CA PRO A 102 2.22 -5.12 4.42
C PRO A 102 1.04 -6.08 4.64
N HIS A 103 0.63 -6.26 5.89
CA HIS A 103 -0.58 -7.02 6.25
C HIS A 103 -1.33 -6.33 7.39
N ASP A 104 -2.60 -6.72 7.55
CA ASP A 104 -3.44 -6.28 8.66
C ASP A 104 -2.78 -6.60 9.99
N GLY A 105 -2.93 -5.71 10.98
CA GLY A 105 -2.14 -5.81 12.18
C GLY A 105 -2.54 -4.81 13.24
N LYS A 106 -1.73 -4.78 14.30
CA LYS A 106 -1.92 -3.89 15.44
C LYS A 106 -0.59 -3.57 16.10
N VAL A 107 -0.61 -2.55 16.94
CA VAL A 107 0.44 -2.21 17.89
C VAL A 107 -0.22 -1.88 19.22
N ASP A 108 0.30 -2.46 20.30
CA ASP A 108 -0.18 -2.20 21.65
C ASP A 108 0.36 -0.86 22.16
N GLN A 109 -0.23 -0.34 23.24
CA GLN A 109 0.20 0.91 23.86
C GLN A 109 1.71 0.89 24.18
N GLY A 110 2.41 1.97 23.85
CA GLY A 110 3.85 2.12 24.10
C GLY A 110 4.76 1.22 23.26
N ALA A 111 4.20 0.35 22.43
CA ALA A 111 4.97 -0.53 21.55
C ALA A 111 5.26 0.13 20.20
N VAL A 112 6.15 -0.50 19.45
CA VAL A 112 6.46 -0.18 18.05
C VAL A 112 5.81 -1.26 17.17
N PRO A 113 5.20 -0.91 16.02
CA PRO A 113 4.72 -1.90 15.06
C PRO A 113 5.81 -2.93 14.73
N ALA A 114 5.47 -4.22 14.88
CA ALA A 114 6.43 -5.30 14.67
C ALA A 114 7.03 -5.29 13.26
N GLY A 115 8.36 -5.43 13.16
CA GLY A 115 9.09 -5.33 11.89
C GLY A 115 9.27 -3.90 11.36
N GLY A 116 8.66 -2.90 12.00
CA GLY A 116 8.84 -1.50 11.64
C GLY A 116 10.17 -0.92 12.13
N SER A 117 10.70 0.03 11.35
CA SER A 117 11.87 0.83 11.68
C SER A 117 11.43 2.22 12.14
N VAL A 118 11.84 2.63 13.33
CA VAL A 118 11.48 3.94 13.91
C VAL A 118 12.43 5.00 13.39
N SER A 119 11.92 5.97 12.62
CA SER A 119 12.69 7.15 12.20
C SER A 119 12.39 8.40 13.05
N GLN A 120 11.23 8.42 13.72
CA GLN A 120 10.89 9.39 14.75
C GLN A 120 10.20 8.61 15.86
N PRO A 121 10.76 8.51 17.09
CA PRO A 121 10.09 7.87 18.21
C PRO A 121 8.85 8.66 18.64
N TRP A 122 7.90 8.00 19.29
CA TRP A 122 6.69 8.66 19.79
C TRP A 122 7.06 9.84 20.70
N ARG A 123 6.51 11.00 20.39
CA ARG A 123 6.53 12.20 21.23
C ARG A 123 5.10 12.46 21.69
N PRO A 124 4.82 12.57 23.00
CA PRO A 124 3.48 12.83 23.49
C PRO A 124 2.89 14.15 22.96
N ALA A 125 1.56 14.21 22.91
CA ALA A 125 0.83 15.47 22.73
C ALA A 125 1.21 16.46 23.85
N CYS A 126 1.64 17.67 23.52
CA CYS A 126 2.04 18.66 24.52
C CYS A 126 1.83 20.10 24.01
N PRO A 127 0.59 20.49 23.71
CA PRO A 127 0.30 21.80 23.18
C PRO A 127 0.63 22.87 24.23
N PRO A 128 1.19 24.04 23.85
CA PRO A 128 1.43 25.12 24.79
C PRO A 128 0.15 25.57 25.48
N LYS A 129 0.26 25.97 26.75
CA LYS A 129 -0.88 26.52 27.49
C LYS A 129 -1.47 27.72 26.74
N GLY A 130 -2.78 27.67 26.47
CA GLY A 130 -3.49 28.74 25.77
C GLY A 130 -3.40 28.71 24.24
N ALA A 131 -2.74 27.72 23.63
CA ALA A 131 -2.67 27.57 22.17
C ALA A 131 -4.00 27.16 21.52
N GLY A 132 -4.98 26.75 22.32
CA GLY A 132 -6.25 26.20 21.84
C GLY A 132 -6.18 24.69 21.65
N LEU A 133 -7.13 24.16 20.87
CA LEU A 133 -7.19 22.73 20.55
C LEU A 133 -6.21 22.41 19.42
N HIS A 134 -5.43 21.35 19.60
CA HIS A 134 -4.58 20.77 18.57
C HIS A 134 -5.19 19.45 18.09
N HIS A 135 -5.09 19.19 16.80
CA HIS A 135 -5.49 17.95 16.14
C HIS A 135 -4.27 17.05 16.00
N TYR A 136 -4.47 15.74 16.11
CA TYR A 136 -3.42 14.75 15.93
C TYR A 136 -3.85 13.78 14.85
N VAL A 137 -3.18 13.86 13.70
CA VAL A 137 -3.54 13.08 12.51
C VAL A 137 -2.72 11.80 12.50
N PHE A 138 -3.40 10.67 12.76
CA PHE A 138 -2.84 9.33 12.64
C PHE A 138 -3.06 8.83 11.20
N LYS A 139 -1.97 8.54 10.49
CA LYS A 139 -2.02 8.11 9.10
C LYS A 139 -1.22 6.83 8.91
N LEU A 140 -1.84 5.84 8.28
CA LEU A 140 -1.18 4.61 7.84
C LEU A 140 -1.26 4.53 6.32
N GLU A 141 -0.09 4.43 5.68
CA GLU A 141 0.02 4.44 4.22
C GLU A 141 0.66 3.14 3.73
N ALA A 142 0.10 2.55 2.68
CA ALA A 142 0.70 1.44 1.97
C ALA A 142 1.61 1.96 0.85
N LYS A 143 2.85 1.47 0.80
CA LYS A 143 3.76 1.69 -0.31
C LYS A 143 3.49 0.67 -1.43
N PRO A 144 3.06 1.08 -2.62
CA PRO A 144 2.85 0.16 -3.74
C PRO A 144 4.15 -0.49 -4.20
N THR A 145 4.04 -1.64 -4.86
CA THR A 145 5.14 -2.21 -5.65
C THR A 145 5.40 -1.32 -6.87
N GLY A 146 6.58 -0.69 -6.94
CA GLY A 146 7.09 -0.04 -8.15
C GLY A 146 7.07 1.49 -8.17
N SER A 147 8.16 2.07 -8.70
CA SER A 147 8.32 3.50 -9.00
C SER A 147 7.47 3.88 -10.22
N GLY A 148 6.16 4.02 -10.04
CA GLY A 148 5.25 4.54 -11.04
C GLY A 148 4.50 5.73 -10.47
N GLY A 149 5.14 6.90 -10.45
CA GLY A 149 4.48 8.14 -10.07
C GLY A 149 3.29 8.40 -10.99
N LEU A 150 2.09 8.49 -10.42
CA LEU A 150 0.92 9.00 -11.12
C LEU A 150 0.79 10.48 -10.79
N THR A 151 1.16 11.34 -11.73
CA THR A 151 0.79 12.76 -11.68
C THR A 151 -0.67 12.86 -12.13
N ALA A 152 -1.57 13.20 -11.22
CA ALA A 152 -2.93 13.61 -11.56
C ALA A 152 -2.98 15.15 -11.55
N THR A 153 -3.05 15.77 -12.73
CA THR A 153 -3.37 17.19 -12.89
C THR A 153 -4.88 17.32 -13.01
N PHE A 154 -5.52 18.17 -12.19
CA PHE A 154 -6.93 18.50 -12.31
C PHE A 154 -7.06 20.00 -12.60
N GLU A 155 -7.47 20.36 -13.82
CA GLU A 155 -8.03 21.68 -14.12
C GLU A 155 -9.52 21.64 -13.78
N ARG A 156 -9.99 22.63 -13.02
CA ARG A 156 -11.40 22.77 -12.67
C ARG A 156 -12.00 23.87 -13.54
N SER A 157 -13.17 23.59 -14.13
CA SER A 157 -14.08 24.58 -14.74
C SER A 157 -14.75 25.45 -13.68
#